data_AF-A0A1Q8EEY1-F1
#
_entry.id   AF-A0A1Q8EEY1-F1
#
_cell.length_a   1.000
_cell.length_b   1.000
_cell.length_c   1.000
_cell.angle_alpha   90.00
_cell.angle_beta   90.00
_cell.angle_gamma   90.00
#
_symmetry.space_group_name_H-M   'P 1'
#
loop_
_entity.id
_entity.type
_entity.pdbx_description
1 polymer ?
#
loop_
_entity_poly.entity_id
_entity_poly.type
_entity_poly.pdbx_seq_one_letter_code
_entity_poly.pdbx_strand_id
1 'polypeptide(L)'
;MYKFCYEEKLLEIEKLIVGYTQLKQLASSELSFISISENMIKTIENSLVIAIYSLSEQLLKDKIYRVLSVRFDTNEQTPKDKYILKQMPPERYSVTPTLSRIRQELRIYYPSFTLYMPKIISNYKTSYENLVNARHDYAHANNHTQNIDFDAAKKFVEYLKLQYDDIDYQNYILKIKKLYTYLKHYNNKDTFQNFKGHFENKSDEIEHLVVEIEELYNDDARYDLDYLNDIYEPLKEVYTILKGITEESFSDDIEEFKELFTTI
;
A
#
# COMPACT_ATOMS: atom_id res chain seq x y z
N MET A 1 -19.54 18.67 -13.69
CA MET A 1 -18.63 19.00 -12.56
C MET A 1 -18.02 17.69 -12.09
N TYR A 2 -16.71 17.51 -12.21
CA TYR A 2 -16.03 16.31 -11.71
C TYR A 2 -16.03 16.34 -10.18
N LYS A 3 -16.55 15.30 -9.55
CA LYS A 3 -16.57 15.14 -8.10
C LYS A 3 -16.15 13.70 -7.77
N PHE A 4 -14.84 13.47 -7.73
CA PHE A 4 -14.29 12.25 -7.14
C PHE A 4 -14.20 12.44 -5.63
N CYS A 5 -14.76 11.49 -4.88
CA CYS A 5 -14.63 11.41 -3.43
C CYS A 5 -14.06 10.04 -3.10
N TYR A 6 -12.86 10.04 -2.54
CA TYR A 6 -12.15 8.82 -2.18
C TYR A 6 -12.90 8.06 -1.08
N GLU A 7 -13.36 8.79 -0.07
CA GLU A 7 -13.98 8.26 1.15
C GLU A 7 -15.31 7.56 0.81
N GLU A 8 -16.12 8.15 -0.06
CA GLU A 8 -17.35 7.52 -0.57
C GLU A 8 -17.04 6.22 -1.32
N LYS A 9 -16.02 6.22 -2.18
CA LYS A 9 -15.64 5.04 -2.99
C LYS A 9 -15.03 3.92 -2.16
N LEU A 10 -14.20 4.26 -1.18
CA LEU A 10 -13.62 3.29 -0.25
C LEU A 10 -14.72 2.61 0.55
N LEU A 11 -15.66 3.38 1.11
CA LEU A 11 -16.79 2.85 1.88
C LEU A 11 -17.69 1.92 1.05
N GLU A 12 -17.91 2.23 -0.23
CA GLU A 12 -18.61 1.33 -1.16
C GLU A 12 -17.88 0.00 -1.32
N ILE A 13 -16.55 0.03 -1.51
CA ILE A 13 -15.71 -1.17 -1.64
C ILE A 13 -15.75 -2.00 -0.35
N GLU A 14 -15.62 -1.39 0.82
CA GLU A 14 -15.66 -2.08 2.11
C GLU A 14 -16.97 -2.84 2.31
N LYS A 15 -18.10 -2.20 2.00
CA LYS A 15 -19.42 -2.85 2.06
C LYS A 15 -19.50 -4.05 1.12
N LEU A 16 -18.96 -3.93 -0.10
CA LEU A 16 -18.91 -5.04 -1.06
C LEU A 16 -18.02 -6.18 -0.57
N ILE A 17 -16.87 -5.89 0.05
CA ILE A 17 -15.97 -6.91 0.62
C ILE A 17 -16.67 -7.65 1.76
N VAL A 18 -17.32 -6.93 2.68
CA VAL A 18 -18.08 -7.55 3.78
C VAL A 18 -19.18 -8.46 3.25
N GLY A 19 -19.98 -7.99 2.28
CA GLY A 19 -21.03 -8.77 1.66
C GLY A 19 -20.51 -10.01 0.93
N TYR A 20 -19.39 -9.88 0.22
CA TYR A 20 -18.71 -10.99 -0.45
C TYR A 20 -18.23 -12.06 0.54
N THR A 21 -17.59 -11.66 1.63
CA THR A 21 -17.09 -12.58 2.67
C THR A 21 -18.23 -13.34 3.32
N GLN A 22 -19.32 -12.65 3.69
CA GLN A 22 -20.53 -13.28 4.24
C GLN A 22 -21.13 -14.28 3.24
N LEU A 23 -21.24 -13.90 1.97
CA LEU A 23 -21.76 -14.78 0.92
C LEU A 23 -20.89 -16.04 0.75
N LYS A 24 -19.57 -15.91 0.74
CA LYS A 24 -18.65 -17.04 0.65
C LYS A 24 -18.79 -17.99 1.83
N GLN A 25 -18.86 -17.45 3.05
CA GLN A 25 -19.05 -18.26 4.27
C GLN A 25 -20.35 -19.06 4.22
N LEU A 26 -21.45 -18.42 3.80
CA LEU A 26 -22.74 -19.08 3.63
C LEU A 26 -22.68 -20.17 2.55
N ALA A 27 -21.98 -19.92 1.44
CA ALA A 27 -21.84 -20.89 0.35
C ALA A 27 -20.98 -22.11 0.73
N SER A 28 -20.01 -21.93 1.64
CA SER A 28 -19.12 -23.00 2.12
C SER A 28 -19.65 -23.77 3.33
N SER A 29 -20.74 -23.32 3.96
CA SER A 29 -21.29 -23.97 5.15
C SER A 29 -22.06 -25.24 4.79
N GLU A 30 -21.67 -26.39 5.39
CA GLU A 30 -22.39 -27.67 5.28
C GLU A 30 -23.84 -27.60 5.81
N LEU A 31 -24.16 -26.57 6.58
CA LEU A 31 -25.50 -26.29 7.14
C LEU A 31 -26.33 -25.31 6.29
N SER A 32 -25.87 -24.96 5.08
CA SER A 32 -26.59 -24.03 4.21
C SER A 32 -27.85 -24.68 3.63
N PHE A 33 -29.02 -24.28 4.15
CA PHE A 33 -30.34 -24.66 3.61
C PHE A 33 -30.64 -24.02 2.25
N ILE A 34 -29.76 -23.14 1.74
CA ILE A 34 -29.93 -22.38 0.51
C ILE A 34 -28.69 -22.61 -0.37
N SER A 35 -28.90 -23.15 -1.57
CA SER A 35 -27.84 -23.23 -2.58
C SER A 35 -27.57 -21.84 -3.15
N ILE A 36 -26.42 -21.26 -2.81
CA ILE A 36 -25.96 -20.00 -3.39
C ILE A 36 -25.38 -20.30 -4.77
N SER A 37 -25.88 -19.60 -5.79
CA SER A 37 -25.38 -19.74 -7.15
C SER A 37 -23.94 -19.24 -7.26
N GLU A 38 -23.05 -20.05 -7.84
CA GLU A 38 -21.70 -19.62 -8.18
C GLU A 38 -21.68 -18.35 -9.05
N ASN A 39 -22.70 -18.15 -9.90
CA ASN A 39 -22.80 -16.97 -10.76
C ASN A 39 -22.99 -15.69 -9.94
N MET A 40 -23.67 -15.77 -8.79
CA MET A 40 -23.83 -14.63 -7.88
C MET A 40 -22.49 -14.25 -7.24
N ILE A 41 -21.72 -15.25 -6.79
CA ILE A 41 -20.36 -15.05 -6.25
C ILE A 41 -19.47 -14.39 -7.31
N LYS A 42 -19.43 -14.96 -8.52
CA LYS A 42 -18.65 -14.40 -9.65
C LYS A 42 -19.06 -12.97 -9.99
N THR A 43 -20.35 -12.65 -9.93
CA THR A 43 -20.85 -11.29 -10.20
C THR A 43 -20.32 -10.28 -9.18
N ILE A 44 -20.32 -10.65 -7.90
CA ILE A 44 -19.80 -9.80 -6.83
C ILE A 44 -18.26 -9.69 -6.93
N GLU A 45 -17.56 -10.79 -7.23
CA GLU A 45 -16.11 -10.78 -7.47
C GLU A 45 -15.74 -9.79 -8.57
N ASN A 46 -16.43 -9.84 -9.72
CA ASN A 46 -16.19 -8.88 -10.80
C ASN A 46 -16.51 -7.44 -10.39
N SER A 47 -17.57 -7.25 -9.60
CA SER A 47 -17.93 -5.93 -9.08
C SER A 47 -16.83 -5.37 -8.17
N LEU A 48 -16.22 -6.20 -7.33
CA LEU A 48 -15.07 -5.86 -6.49
C LEU A 48 -13.82 -5.54 -7.31
N VAL A 49 -13.49 -6.39 -8.30
CA VAL A 49 -12.38 -6.14 -9.23
C VAL A 49 -12.56 -4.77 -9.89
N ILE A 50 -13.74 -4.49 -10.43
CA ILE A 50 -14.03 -3.21 -11.08
C ILE A 50 -13.93 -2.07 -10.07
N ALA A 51 -14.54 -2.17 -8.89
CA ALA A 51 -14.56 -1.09 -7.92
C ALA A 51 -13.16 -0.70 -7.42
N ILE A 52 -12.35 -1.67 -7.00
CA ILE A 52 -10.98 -1.42 -6.50
C ILE A 52 -10.08 -0.92 -7.63
N TYR A 53 -10.17 -1.53 -8.82
CA TYR A 53 -9.43 -1.07 -10.00
C TYR A 53 -9.77 0.38 -10.34
N SER A 54 -11.07 0.70 -10.34
CA SER A 54 -11.57 2.04 -10.66
C SER A 54 -11.07 3.07 -9.67
N LEU A 55 -11.05 2.72 -8.38
CA LEU A 55 -10.50 3.58 -7.33
C LEU A 55 -9.00 3.85 -7.58
N SER A 56 -8.21 2.81 -7.85
CA SER A 56 -6.78 2.96 -8.15
C SER A 56 -6.52 3.84 -9.37
N GLU A 57 -7.26 3.61 -10.47
CA GLU A 57 -7.16 4.45 -11.66
C GLU A 57 -7.55 5.91 -11.36
N GLN A 58 -8.66 6.13 -10.65
CA GLN A 58 -9.13 7.47 -10.31
C GLN A 58 -8.15 8.23 -9.42
N LEU A 59 -7.50 7.55 -8.46
CA LEU A 59 -6.45 8.15 -7.64
C LEU A 59 -5.25 8.62 -8.47
N LEU A 60 -4.78 7.79 -9.41
CA LEU A 60 -3.68 8.17 -10.29
C LEU A 60 -4.06 9.37 -11.18
N LYS A 61 -5.27 9.34 -11.76
CA LYS A 61 -5.80 10.44 -12.57
C LYS A 61 -5.90 11.72 -11.77
N ASP A 62 -6.52 11.66 -10.60
CA ASP A 62 -6.71 12.81 -9.72
C ASP A 62 -5.37 13.43 -9.33
N LYS A 63 -4.36 12.61 -9.01
CA LYS A 63 -3.01 13.11 -8.76
C LYS A 63 -2.43 13.83 -9.98
N ILE A 64 -2.52 13.25 -11.18
CA ILE A 64 -2.01 13.89 -12.41
C ILE A 64 -2.77 15.20 -12.69
N TYR A 65 -4.10 15.22 -12.52
CA TYR A 65 -4.90 16.43 -12.70
C TYR A 65 -4.50 17.54 -11.73
N ARG A 66 -4.26 17.22 -10.45
CA ARG A 66 -3.78 18.18 -9.45
C ARG A 66 -2.41 18.73 -9.82
N VAL A 67 -1.46 17.86 -10.17
CA VAL A 67 -0.10 18.25 -10.58
C VAL A 67 -0.14 19.18 -11.79
N LEU A 68 -0.97 18.85 -12.77
CA LEU A 68 -1.13 19.65 -13.99
C LEU A 68 -2.07 20.84 -13.82
N SER A 69 -2.65 21.04 -12.63
CA SER A 69 -3.66 22.07 -12.35
C SER A 69 -4.77 22.09 -13.40
N VAL A 70 -5.35 20.92 -13.67
CA VAL A 70 -6.39 20.75 -14.70
C VAL A 70 -7.68 21.40 -14.23
N ARG A 71 -8.22 22.29 -15.06
CA ARG A 71 -9.51 22.92 -14.82
C ARG A 71 -10.63 22.10 -15.43
N PHE A 72 -11.66 21.80 -14.65
CA PHE A 72 -12.80 21.01 -15.13
C PHE A 72 -13.96 21.87 -15.64
N ASP A 73 -14.07 23.13 -15.22
CA ASP A 73 -15.06 24.06 -15.77
C ASP A 73 -14.70 24.41 -17.23
N THR A 74 -15.62 24.09 -18.15
CA THR A 74 -15.49 24.32 -19.59
C THR A 74 -15.18 25.77 -19.94
N ASN A 75 -15.67 26.73 -19.15
CA ASN A 75 -15.45 28.16 -19.37
C ASN A 75 -14.04 28.60 -18.94
N GLU A 76 -13.41 27.86 -18.04
CA GLU A 76 -12.08 28.15 -17.49
C GLU A 76 -10.97 27.29 -18.11
N GLN A 77 -11.34 26.26 -18.87
CA GLN A 77 -10.43 25.30 -19.50
C GLN A 77 -9.51 25.94 -20.54
N THR A 78 -8.22 25.81 -20.31
CA THR A 78 -7.17 26.12 -21.30
C THR A 78 -7.07 25.02 -22.37
N PRO A 79 -6.38 25.26 -23.51
CA PRO A 79 -6.12 24.21 -24.50
C PRO A 79 -5.41 22.98 -23.92
N LYS A 80 -4.52 23.18 -22.94
CA LYS A 80 -3.84 22.11 -22.19
C LYS A 80 -4.85 21.26 -21.42
N ASP A 81 -5.78 21.89 -20.71
CA ASP A 81 -6.82 21.18 -19.94
C ASP A 81 -7.70 20.35 -20.88
N LYS A 82 -8.13 20.92 -22.01
CA LYS A 82 -8.90 20.22 -23.04
C LYS A 82 -8.16 19.03 -23.63
N TYR A 83 -6.87 19.18 -23.89
CA TYR A 83 -6.03 18.08 -24.38
C TYR A 83 -5.93 16.96 -23.34
N ILE A 84 -5.62 17.28 -22.09
CA ILE A 84 -5.50 16.29 -21.01
C ILE A 84 -6.84 15.57 -20.81
N LEU A 85 -7.95 16.29 -20.67
CA LEU A 85 -9.28 15.71 -20.47
C LEU A 85 -9.77 14.88 -21.66
N LYS A 86 -9.25 15.14 -22.87
CA LYS A 86 -9.50 14.30 -24.04
C LYS A 86 -8.73 12.98 -23.99
N GLN A 87 -7.47 13.00 -23.56
CA GLN A 87 -6.63 11.80 -23.45
C GLN A 87 -7.00 10.95 -22.23
N MET A 88 -7.36 11.64 -21.15
CA MET A 88 -7.66 11.08 -19.86
C MET A 88 -8.97 11.68 -19.36
N PRO A 89 -10.12 11.19 -19.86
CA PRO A 89 -11.41 11.63 -19.35
C PRO A 89 -11.61 11.13 -17.91
N PRO A 90 -12.26 11.91 -17.04
CA PRO A 90 -12.48 11.48 -15.66
C PRO A 90 -13.42 10.26 -15.52
N GLU A 91 -14.38 10.13 -16.43
CA GLU A 91 -15.45 9.11 -16.36
C GLU A 91 -15.10 7.79 -17.07
N ARG A 92 -14.00 7.75 -17.84
CA ARG A 92 -13.63 6.57 -18.64
C ARG A 92 -12.43 5.86 -18.07
N TYR A 93 -12.34 4.53 -18.25
CA TYR A 93 -11.14 3.76 -17.94
C TYR A 93 -10.11 3.94 -19.06
N SER A 94 -9.26 4.94 -18.94
CA SER A 94 -8.31 5.34 -19.98
C SER A 94 -6.84 5.15 -19.56
N VAL A 95 -6.60 4.86 -18.28
CA VAL A 95 -5.27 4.61 -17.75
C VAL A 95 -5.29 3.32 -16.97
N THR A 96 -4.48 2.35 -17.40
CA THR A 96 -4.27 1.15 -16.60
C THR A 96 -3.33 1.46 -15.44
N PRO A 97 -3.75 1.29 -14.18
CA PRO A 97 -2.92 1.61 -13.02
C PRO A 97 -1.94 0.47 -12.68
N THR A 98 -1.20 -0.07 -13.65
CA THR A 98 -0.11 -1.02 -13.33
C THR A 98 0.98 -0.33 -12.50
N LEU A 99 1.72 -1.08 -11.68
CA LEU A 99 2.85 -0.52 -10.92
C LEU A 99 3.91 0.12 -11.82
N SER A 100 4.12 -0.42 -13.02
CA SER A 100 5.01 0.18 -14.02
C SER A 100 4.47 1.52 -14.52
N ARG A 101 3.17 1.60 -14.83
CA ARG A 101 2.53 2.83 -15.30
C ARG A 101 2.51 3.90 -14.21
N ILE A 102 2.15 3.56 -12.98
CA ILE A 102 2.17 4.48 -11.84
C ILE A 102 3.55 5.12 -11.68
N ARG A 103 4.62 4.30 -11.66
CA ARG A 103 5.99 4.81 -11.56
C ARG A 103 6.36 5.70 -12.73
N GLN A 104 6.01 5.30 -13.96
CA GLN A 104 6.34 6.07 -15.16
C GLN A 104 5.67 7.44 -15.14
N GLU A 105 4.36 7.49 -14.88
CA GLU A 105 3.59 8.74 -14.87
C GLU A 105 4.05 9.69 -13.77
N LEU A 106 4.26 9.18 -12.56
CA LEU A 106 4.66 10.03 -11.43
C LEU A 106 6.10 10.52 -11.56
N ARG A 107 7.03 9.71 -12.10
CA ARG A 107 8.43 10.12 -12.28
C ARG A 107 8.63 11.25 -13.29
N ILE A 108 7.68 11.47 -14.19
CA ILE A 108 7.71 12.61 -15.11
C ILE A 108 7.68 13.93 -14.31
N TYR A 109 6.92 13.96 -13.22
CA TYR A 109 6.74 15.15 -12.38
C TYR A 109 7.60 15.12 -11.13
N TYR A 110 7.90 13.92 -10.63
CA TYR A 110 8.62 13.66 -9.39
C TYR A 110 9.78 12.68 -9.65
N PRO A 111 10.93 13.15 -10.18
CA PRO A 111 12.00 12.25 -10.62
C PRO A 111 12.54 11.30 -9.55
N SER A 112 12.50 11.71 -8.28
CA SER A 112 12.91 10.91 -7.11
C SER A 112 11.85 9.91 -6.65
N PHE A 113 10.66 9.88 -7.25
CA PHE A 113 9.57 9.02 -6.81
C PHE A 113 9.95 7.53 -6.87
N THR A 114 9.78 6.87 -5.73
CA THR A 114 9.96 5.44 -5.57
C THR A 114 8.84 4.87 -4.72
N LEU A 115 8.12 3.88 -5.25
CA LEU A 115 7.22 3.05 -4.44
C LEU A 115 8.06 2.14 -3.53
N TYR A 116 8.01 2.40 -2.23
CA TYR A 116 8.66 1.56 -1.23
C TYR A 116 7.82 0.29 -1.05
N MET A 117 8.41 -0.88 -1.32
CA MET A 117 7.70 -2.16 -1.26
C MET A 117 8.64 -3.23 -0.70
N PRO A 118 8.86 -3.27 0.64
CA PRO A 118 9.66 -4.30 1.28
C PRO A 118 9.03 -5.71 1.13
N LYS A 119 9.75 -6.75 1.53
CA LYS A 119 9.34 -8.14 1.27
C LYS A 119 8.13 -8.54 2.11
N ILE A 120 8.06 -8.04 3.34
CA ILE A 120 7.00 -8.35 4.31
C ILE A 120 5.59 -8.03 3.81
N ILE A 121 5.45 -6.99 2.97
CA ILE A 121 4.17 -6.56 2.38
C ILE A 121 3.86 -7.18 1.00
N SER A 122 4.61 -8.21 0.60
CA SER A 122 4.52 -8.77 -0.76
C SER A 122 3.15 -9.34 -1.11
N ASN A 123 2.37 -9.76 -0.11
CA ASN A 123 0.98 -10.17 -0.25
C ASN A 123 0.10 -9.04 -0.83
N TYR A 124 0.16 -7.83 -0.26
CA TYR A 124 -0.62 -6.67 -0.71
C TYR A 124 -0.32 -6.34 -2.17
N LYS A 125 0.96 -6.31 -2.51
CA LYS A 125 1.43 -6.07 -3.88
C LYS A 125 0.89 -7.15 -4.84
N THR A 126 1.02 -8.42 -4.47
CA THR A 126 0.62 -9.55 -5.32
C THR A 126 -0.90 -9.52 -5.55
N SER A 127 -1.69 -9.29 -4.50
CA SER A 127 -3.14 -9.17 -4.61
C SER A 127 -3.56 -8.01 -5.50
N TYR A 128 -2.88 -6.87 -5.40
CA TYR A 128 -3.10 -5.73 -6.30
C TYR A 128 -2.76 -6.06 -7.77
N GLU A 129 -1.62 -6.67 -8.04
CA GLU A 129 -1.23 -7.07 -9.40
C GLU A 129 -2.22 -8.07 -10.01
N ASN A 130 -2.66 -9.06 -9.22
CA ASN A 130 -3.70 -10.01 -9.61
C ASN A 130 -5.03 -9.31 -9.93
N LEU A 131 -5.41 -8.30 -9.14
CA LEU A 131 -6.62 -7.50 -9.39
C LEU A 131 -6.55 -6.68 -10.68
N VAL A 132 -5.38 -6.11 -11.00
CA VAL A 132 -5.20 -5.38 -12.27
C VAL A 132 -5.27 -6.33 -13.46
N ASN A 133 -4.62 -7.49 -13.39
CA ASN A 133 -4.67 -8.50 -14.45
C ASN A 133 -6.09 -9.04 -14.64
N ALA A 134 -6.79 -9.31 -13.55
CA ALA A 134 -8.18 -9.74 -13.55
C ALA A 134 -9.11 -8.80 -14.31
N ARG A 135 -8.92 -7.49 -14.14
CA ARG A 135 -9.72 -6.50 -14.86
C ARG A 135 -9.48 -6.56 -16.37
N HIS A 136 -8.24 -6.79 -16.80
CA HIS A 136 -7.87 -6.95 -18.20
C HIS A 136 -8.43 -8.22 -18.80
N ASP A 137 -8.26 -9.36 -18.11
CA ASP A 137 -8.76 -10.65 -18.57
C ASP A 137 -10.29 -10.64 -18.72
N TYR A 138 -10.99 -10.02 -17.78
CA TYR A 138 -12.42 -9.81 -17.88
C TYR A 138 -12.79 -8.93 -19.09
N ALA A 139 -12.07 -7.83 -19.31
CA ALA A 139 -12.32 -6.93 -20.44
C ALA A 139 -12.09 -7.57 -21.82
N HIS A 140 -11.14 -8.50 -21.92
CA HIS A 140 -10.74 -9.10 -23.19
C HIS A 140 -11.38 -10.46 -23.49
N ALA A 141 -11.65 -11.27 -22.47
CA ALA A 141 -12.06 -12.66 -22.65
C ALA A 141 -13.29 -13.08 -21.81
N ASN A 142 -13.91 -12.17 -21.05
CA ASN A 142 -14.95 -12.51 -20.05
C ASN A 142 -14.47 -13.59 -19.04
N ASN A 143 -13.15 -13.73 -18.87
CA ASN A 143 -12.58 -14.72 -17.97
C ASN A 143 -12.66 -14.21 -16.53
N HIS A 144 -13.29 -15.01 -15.66
CA HIS A 144 -13.29 -14.75 -14.23
C HIS A 144 -11.99 -15.25 -13.62
N THR A 145 -11.26 -14.35 -13.01
CA THR A 145 -10.06 -14.64 -12.22
C THR A 145 -10.49 -15.03 -10.82
N GLN A 146 -9.93 -16.13 -10.31
CA GLN A 146 -10.25 -16.68 -9.01
C GLN A 146 -9.21 -16.26 -7.97
N ASN A 147 -9.63 -16.22 -6.70
CA ASN A 147 -8.76 -16.14 -5.52
C ASN A 147 -7.93 -14.85 -5.39
N ILE A 148 -8.53 -13.70 -5.71
CA ILE A 148 -7.98 -12.41 -5.31
C ILE A 148 -8.33 -12.16 -3.85
N ASP A 149 -7.33 -11.84 -3.05
CA ASP A 149 -7.55 -11.24 -1.73
C ASP A 149 -7.90 -9.75 -1.91
N PHE A 150 -9.20 -9.46 -1.93
CA PHE A 150 -9.72 -8.12 -2.14
C PHE A 150 -9.39 -7.17 -0.99
N ASP A 151 -9.27 -7.65 0.24
CA ASP A 151 -8.90 -6.81 1.38
C ASP A 151 -7.43 -6.39 1.26
N ALA A 152 -6.53 -7.32 0.92
CA ALA A 152 -5.15 -7.00 0.64
C ALA A 152 -4.97 -6.05 -0.56
N ALA A 153 -5.74 -6.27 -1.64
CA ALA A 153 -5.70 -5.37 -2.80
C ALA A 153 -6.20 -3.96 -2.45
N LYS A 154 -7.26 -3.85 -1.63
CA LYS A 154 -7.78 -2.57 -1.11
C LYS A 154 -6.71 -1.83 -0.29
N LYS A 155 -6.07 -2.51 0.67
CA LYS A 155 -4.99 -1.94 1.50
C LYS A 155 -3.82 -1.41 0.68
N PHE A 156 -3.47 -2.09 -0.41
CA PHE A 156 -2.47 -1.58 -1.33
C PHE A 156 -2.91 -0.27 -2.02
N VAL A 157 -4.20 -0.12 -2.36
CA VAL A 157 -4.75 1.12 -2.94
C VAL A 157 -4.79 2.26 -1.91
N GLU A 158 -5.07 1.97 -0.65
CA GLU A 158 -4.97 2.95 0.45
C GLU A 158 -3.54 3.46 0.59
N TYR A 159 -2.55 2.56 0.53
CA TYR A 159 -1.14 2.91 0.47
C TYR A 159 -0.78 3.76 -0.77
N LEU A 160 -1.30 3.43 -1.96
CA LEU A 160 -1.09 4.25 -3.16
C LEU A 160 -1.64 5.66 -2.98
N LYS A 161 -2.81 5.83 -2.36
CA LYS A 161 -3.34 7.17 -2.05
C LYS A 161 -2.38 7.95 -1.16
N LEU A 162 -1.90 7.34 -0.07
CA LEU A 162 -0.94 8.00 0.82
C LEU A 162 0.32 8.42 0.05
N GLN A 163 0.87 7.53 -0.79
CA GLN A 163 2.02 7.84 -1.64
C GLN A 163 1.77 9.03 -2.58
N TYR A 164 0.55 9.21 -3.07
CA TYR A 164 0.20 10.31 -3.97
C TYR A 164 0.01 11.63 -3.20
N ASP A 165 -0.62 11.58 -2.03
CA ASP A 165 -0.89 12.75 -1.20
C ASP A 165 0.39 13.24 -0.49
N ASP A 166 1.27 12.32 -0.07
CA ASP A 166 2.52 12.61 0.64
C ASP A 166 3.73 12.70 -0.31
N ILE A 167 3.54 12.69 -1.63
CA ILE A 167 4.66 12.61 -2.60
C ILE A 167 5.69 13.73 -2.48
N ASP A 168 5.26 14.90 -1.98
CA ASP A 168 6.05 16.13 -1.85
C ASP A 168 6.73 16.24 -0.48
N TYR A 169 6.20 15.58 0.55
CA TYR A 169 6.70 15.65 1.92
C TYR A 169 7.44 14.36 2.32
N GLN A 170 6.94 13.20 1.87
CA GLN A 170 7.44 11.83 2.05
C GLN A 170 7.98 11.52 3.45
N ASN A 171 7.49 12.20 4.48
CA ASN A 171 8.21 12.27 5.75
C ASN A 171 8.17 10.91 6.46
N TYR A 172 7.01 10.25 6.43
CA TYR A 172 6.79 9.00 7.15
C TYR A 172 7.49 7.81 6.50
N ILE A 173 7.26 7.56 5.20
CA ILE A 173 7.85 6.43 4.47
C ILE A 173 9.38 6.53 4.40
N LEU A 174 9.93 7.75 4.24
CA LEU A 174 11.38 7.92 4.24
C LEU A 174 11.98 7.62 5.62
N LYS A 175 11.30 8.00 6.70
CA LYS A 175 11.72 7.66 8.07
C LYS A 175 11.70 6.15 8.31
N ILE A 176 10.63 5.44 7.92
CA ILE A 176 10.57 3.97 7.98
C ILE A 176 11.73 3.32 7.21
N LYS A 177 11.97 3.78 5.97
CA LYS A 177 13.09 3.27 5.15
C LYS A 177 14.45 3.56 5.78
N LYS A 178 14.60 4.71 6.43
CA LYS A 178 15.82 5.09 7.15
C LYS A 178 16.03 4.18 8.36
N LEU A 179 14.97 3.89 9.13
CA LEU A 179 15.01 2.95 10.25
C LEU A 179 15.43 1.55 9.79
N TYR A 180 14.80 1.01 8.74
CA TYR A 180 15.22 -0.25 8.11
C TYR A 180 16.72 -0.24 7.78
N THR A 181 17.22 0.84 7.19
CA THR A 181 18.63 0.96 6.80
C THR A 181 19.56 0.95 8.01
N TYR A 182 19.20 1.64 9.09
CA TYR A 182 19.95 1.62 10.35
C TYR A 182 19.97 0.25 10.99
N LEU A 183 18.82 -0.40 11.11
CA LEU A 183 18.72 -1.74 11.70
C LEU A 183 19.50 -2.78 10.89
N LYS A 184 19.50 -2.67 9.54
CA LYS A 184 20.26 -3.57 8.66
C LYS A 184 21.76 -3.64 8.97
N HIS A 185 22.36 -2.57 9.51
CA HIS A 185 23.79 -2.56 9.84
C HIS A 185 24.17 -3.53 10.97
N TYR A 186 23.20 -3.98 11.76
CA TYR A 186 23.43 -4.94 12.85
C TYR A 186 23.46 -6.40 12.38
N ASN A 187 23.02 -6.69 11.15
CA ASN A 187 22.98 -8.05 10.59
C ASN A 187 24.36 -8.73 10.48
N ASN A 188 25.44 -7.93 10.49
CA ASN A 188 26.81 -8.42 10.34
C ASN A 188 27.64 -8.22 11.62
N LYS A 189 26.99 -8.09 12.78
CA LYS A 189 27.68 -7.92 14.07
C LYS A 189 27.71 -9.27 14.77
N ASP A 190 28.80 -10.00 14.60
CA ASP A 190 28.93 -11.38 15.10
C ASP A 190 29.60 -11.49 16.47
N THR A 191 29.99 -10.36 17.07
CA THR A 191 30.56 -10.32 18.43
C THR A 191 29.95 -9.18 19.24
N PHE A 192 29.81 -9.40 20.55
CA PHE A 192 29.23 -8.41 21.47
C PHE A 192 30.00 -7.08 21.45
N GLN A 193 31.33 -7.09 21.49
CA GLN A 193 32.14 -5.86 21.47
C GLN A 193 31.91 -5.04 20.18
N ASN A 194 31.77 -5.70 19.02
CA ASN A 194 31.49 -5.02 17.75
C ASN A 194 30.06 -4.48 17.69
N PHE A 195 29.10 -5.22 18.25
CA PHE A 195 27.72 -4.79 18.40
C PHE A 195 27.64 -3.56 19.32
N LYS A 196 28.10 -3.70 20.57
CA LYS A 196 28.01 -2.68 21.62
C LYS A 196 28.64 -1.36 21.19
N GLY A 197 29.88 -1.41 20.69
CA GLY A 197 30.56 -0.20 20.21
C GLY A 197 29.84 0.49 19.04
N HIS A 198 29.10 -0.24 18.20
CA HIS A 198 28.30 0.37 17.15
C HIS A 198 26.96 0.92 17.69
N PHE A 199 26.30 0.14 18.54
CA PHE A 199 25.01 0.47 19.13
C PHE A 199 25.10 1.74 19.97
N GLU A 200 26.09 1.86 20.85
CA GLU A 200 26.30 3.06 21.68
C GLU A 200 26.55 4.33 20.85
N ASN A 201 27.11 4.21 19.64
CA ASN A 201 27.35 5.35 18.75
C ASN A 201 26.11 5.77 17.94
N LYS A 202 25.08 4.91 17.87
CA LYS A 202 23.93 5.09 16.99
C LYS A 202 22.58 5.02 17.70
N SER A 203 22.53 4.56 18.94
CA SER A 203 21.30 4.33 19.71
C SER A 203 20.45 5.59 19.80
N ASP A 204 21.05 6.73 20.12
CA ASP A 204 20.30 8.00 20.27
C ASP A 204 19.68 8.44 18.95
N GLU A 205 20.38 8.23 17.84
CA GLU A 205 19.87 8.57 16.50
C GLU A 205 18.72 7.65 16.08
N ILE A 206 18.80 6.36 16.43
CA ILE A 206 17.75 5.38 16.13
C ILE A 206 16.54 5.61 17.04
N GLU A 207 16.74 5.82 18.35
CA GLU A 207 15.66 6.12 19.30
C GLU A 207 14.91 7.39 18.88
N HIS A 208 15.64 8.45 18.53
CA HIS A 208 15.00 9.68 18.05
C HIS A 208 14.16 9.44 16.79
N LEU A 209 14.67 8.65 15.85
CA LEU A 209 13.92 8.31 14.63
C LEU A 209 12.66 7.47 14.93
N VAL A 210 12.74 6.53 15.88
CA VAL A 210 11.58 5.74 16.33
C VAL A 210 10.53 6.65 16.93
N VAL A 211 10.92 7.57 17.84
CA VAL A 211 10.00 8.56 18.43
C VAL A 211 9.35 9.43 17.37
N GLU A 212 10.10 9.95 16.40
CA GLU A 212 9.55 10.75 15.30
C GLU A 212 8.53 9.97 14.44
N ILE A 213 8.75 8.67 14.23
CA ILE A 213 7.79 7.82 13.50
C ILE A 213 6.53 7.64 14.34
N GLU A 214 6.65 7.37 15.63
CA GLU A 214 5.49 7.22 16.52
C GLU A 214 4.68 8.52 16.64
N GLU A 215 5.34 9.67 16.75
CA GLU A 215 4.66 10.98 16.77
C GLU A 215 3.85 11.19 15.50
N LEU A 216 4.44 10.95 14.31
CA LEU A 216 3.71 11.06 13.04
C LEU A 216 2.52 10.11 12.97
N TYR A 217 2.70 8.85 13.39
CA TYR A 217 1.64 7.86 13.41
C TYR A 217 0.46 8.27 14.32
N ASN A 218 0.77 8.81 15.50
CA ASN A 218 -0.24 9.21 16.49
C ASN A 218 -0.92 10.55 16.15
N ASP A 219 -0.23 11.45 15.47
CA ASP A 219 -0.72 12.80 15.17
C ASP A 219 -1.59 12.87 13.91
N ASP A 220 -1.41 11.96 12.95
CA ASP A 220 -2.12 11.99 11.66
C ASP A 220 -2.64 10.62 11.25
N ALA A 221 -3.96 10.46 11.30
CA ALA A 221 -4.67 9.23 10.93
C ALA A 221 -4.40 8.75 9.50
N ARG A 222 -3.83 9.57 8.61
CA ARG A 222 -3.44 9.13 7.27
C ARG A 222 -2.27 8.13 7.28
N TYR A 223 -1.50 8.06 8.36
CA TYR A 223 -0.40 7.11 8.52
C TYR A 223 -0.83 5.81 9.22
N ASP A 224 -2.02 5.76 9.82
CA ASP A 224 -2.62 4.55 10.37
C ASP A 224 -3.20 3.69 9.24
N LEU A 225 -2.30 2.96 8.57
CA LEU A 225 -2.63 2.07 7.46
C LEU A 225 -1.98 0.72 7.71
N ASP A 226 -2.75 -0.36 7.57
CA ASP A 226 -2.26 -1.75 7.71
C ASP A 226 -0.97 -2.00 6.93
N TYR A 227 -0.88 -1.49 5.70
CA TYR A 227 0.33 -1.62 4.88
C TYR A 227 1.59 -1.05 5.54
N LEU A 228 1.46 0.08 6.25
CA LEU A 228 2.58 0.72 6.94
C LEU A 228 2.85 0.08 8.30
N ASN A 229 1.79 -0.28 9.01
CA ASN A 229 1.86 -0.94 10.32
C ASN A 229 2.57 -2.29 10.20
N ASP A 230 2.26 -3.07 9.15
CA ASP A 230 2.92 -4.35 8.85
C ASP A 230 4.41 -4.21 8.47
N ILE A 231 4.91 -2.99 8.25
CA ILE A 231 6.33 -2.71 8.07
C ILE A 231 6.94 -2.18 9.36
N TYR A 232 6.26 -1.23 10.01
CA TYR A 232 6.81 -0.50 11.13
C TYR A 232 6.86 -1.32 12.42
N GLU A 233 5.79 -2.07 12.74
CA GLU A 233 5.74 -2.86 13.98
C GLU A 233 6.89 -3.88 14.06
N PRO A 234 7.19 -4.67 12.99
CA PRO A 234 8.36 -5.55 12.99
C PRO A 234 9.69 -4.79 13.13
N LEU A 235 9.83 -3.59 12.54
CA LEU A 235 11.04 -2.79 12.70
C LEU A 235 11.22 -2.30 14.14
N LYS A 236 10.13 -1.92 14.80
CA LYS A 236 10.12 -1.50 16.20
C LYS A 236 10.43 -2.66 17.14
N GLU A 237 9.91 -3.85 16.86
CA GLU A 237 10.23 -5.08 17.59
C GLU A 237 11.72 -5.42 17.49
N VAL A 238 12.24 -5.46 16.27
CA VAL A 238 13.68 -5.65 16.00
C VAL A 238 14.54 -4.61 16.75
N TYR A 239 14.12 -3.34 16.78
CA TYR A 239 14.83 -2.31 17.53
C TYR A 239 14.80 -2.57 19.05
N THR A 240 13.67 -3.02 19.57
CA THR A 240 13.50 -3.35 21.00
C THR A 240 14.41 -4.50 21.41
N ILE A 241 14.55 -5.52 20.56
CA ILE A 241 15.52 -6.62 20.75
C ILE A 241 16.93 -6.05 20.89
N LEU A 242 17.39 -5.25 19.91
CA LEU A 242 18.73 -4.66 19.92
C LEU A 242 18.99 -3.84 21.20
N LYS A 243 17.99 -3.09 21.69
CA LYS A 243 18.09 -2.29 22.91
C LYS A 243 18.25 -3.14 24.18
N GLY A 244 17.74 -4.38 24.17
CA GLY A 244 17.81 -5.33 25.27
C GLY A 244 19.10 -6.16 25.35
N ILE A 245 19.92 -6.16 24.30
CA ILE A 245 21.09 -7.03 24.19
C ILE A 245 22.11 -6.76 25.30
N THR A 246 22.46 -7.82 26.04
CA THR A 246 23.56 -7.84 27.02
C THR A 246 24.71 -8.74 26.55
N GLU A 247 25.83 -8.72 27.27
CA GLU A 247 26.95 -9.63 26.94
C GLU A 247 26.56 -11.10 27.12
N GLU A 248 25.71 -11.39 28.10
CA GLU A 248 25.25 -12.75 28.44
C GLU A 248 24.23 -13.27 27.43
N SER A 249 23.34 -12.40 26.94
CA SER A 249 22.24 -12.75 26.02
C SER A 249 22.60 -12.58 24.54
N PHE A 250 23.79 -12.04 24.22
CA PHE A 250 24.16 -11.62 22.87
C PHE A 250 23.91 -12.67 21.79
N SER A 251 24.30 -13.93 22.02
CA SER A 251 24.18 -14.98 21.01
C SER A 251 22.73 -15.24 20.62
N ASP A 252 21.83 -15.29 21.61
CA ASP A 252 20.43 -15.62 21.41
C ASP A 252 19.69 -14.42 20.81
N ASP A 253 19.87 -13.23 21.40
CA ASP A 253 19.16 -12.02 20.96
C ASP A 253 19.57 -11.57 19.54
N ILE A 254 20.85 -11.72 19.17
CA ILE A 254 21.30 -11.35 17.82
C ILE A 254 20.79 -12.35 16.77
N GLU A 255 20.61 -13.62 17.14
CA GLU A 255 20.01 -14.62 16.27
C GLU A 255 18.52 -14.31 16.06
N GLU A 256 17.78 -14.03 17.14
CA GLU A 256 16.38 -13.59 17.09
C GLU A 256 16.20 -12.34 16.21
N PHE A 257 17.05 -11.32 16.41
CA PHE A 257 17.11 -10.14 15.55
C PHE A 257 17.28 -10.51 14.07
N LYS A 258 18.23 -11.40 13.74
CA LYS A 258 18.53 -11.80 12.36
C LYS A 258 17.36 -12.56 11.73
N GLU A 259 16.73 -13.46 12.47
CA GLU A 259 15.56 -14.22 12.03
C GLU A 259 14.40 -13.29 11.68
N LEU A 260 14.03 -12.40 12.62
CA LEU A 260 12.94 -11.46 12.41
C LEU A 260 13.24 -10.49 11.26
N PHE A 261 14.45 -9.92 11.22
CA PHE A 261 14.84 -8.95 10.19
C PHE A 261 14.86 -9.55 8.77
N THR A 262 15.03 -10.86 8.62
CA THR A 262 15.01 -11.55 7.32
C THR A 262 13.61 -11.62 6.69
N THR A 263 12.57 -11.42 7.51
CA THR A 263 11.18 -11.40 7.06
C THR A 263 10.74 -10.03 6.52
N ILE A 264 11.43 -8.95 6.93
CA ILE A 264 11.15 -7.54 6.61
C ILE A 264 11.62 -7.17 5.19
#